data_AF-A0A921ZWE1-F1
#
_entry.id   AF-A0A921ZWE1-F1
#
_cell.length_a   1.000
_cell.length_b   1.000
_cell.length_c   1.000
_cell.angle_alpha   90.00
_cell.angle_beta   90.00
_cell.angle_gamma   90.00
#
_symmetry.space_group_name_H-M   'P 1'
#
loop_
_entity.id
_entity.type
_entity.pdbx_description
1 polymer ?
#
loop_
_entity_poly.entity_id
_entity_poly.type
_entity_poly.pdbx_seq_one_letter_code
_entity_poly.pdbx_strand_id
1 'polypeptide(L)'
;MLLIVLSLLAFASAEELVVLSAPSVFPAPSEGAPVLAAPLHYHEQVGVPEAARIRDEESRVMGRVAGGLGSYLGEHKFFAGLVISLTNGQTSVCGGSLISSNRVLTAATCWFDGQYQASAMLAVLGSVRLFSGGTRVSAASIAVHPRFNYYFFENNLAVLNIPYVSSTSEYLSSISQCDLVSSASVSSLIYN
;
A
#
# COMPACT_ATOMS: atom_id res chain seq x y z
N MET A 1 58.90 -2.97 -20.83
CA MET A 1 58.10 -2.01 -20.05
C MET A 1 56.65 -2.18 -20.46
N LEU A 2 55.72 -2.66 -19.66
CA LEU A 2 55.74 -3.17 -18.31
C LEU A 2 54.33 -3.81 -18.18
N LEU A 3 54.29 -5.12 -17.97
CA LEU A 3 53.29 -5.92 -17.22
C LEU A 3 51.79 -5.54 -17.35
N ILE A 4 50.92 -6.39 -17.93
CA ILE A 4 50.30 -7.60 -17.34
C ILE A 4 49.52 -7.29 -16.04
N VAL A 5 48.28 -7.80 -16.01
CA VAL A 5 47.39 -8.09 -14.85
C VAL A 5 46.41 -6.99 -14.43
N LEU A 6 45.16 -7.14 -14.85
CA LEU A 6 43.89 -7.17 -14.08
C LEU A 6 42.77 -6.83 -15.09
N SER A 7 41.99 -7.76 -15.66
CA SER A 7 41.19 -8.83 -15.04
C SER A 7 40.40 -8.31 -13.84
N LEU A 8 39.08 -8.12 -14.04
CA LEU A 8 37.92 -8.10 -13.12
C LEU A 8 36.95 -7.00 -13.64
N LEU A 9 35.87 -7.27 -14.39
CA LEU A 9 34.71 -8.10 -14.05
C LEU A 9 34.53 -8.35 -12.56
N ALA A 10 33.37 -7.91 -12.04
CA ALA A 10 32.82 -8.15 -10.71
C ALA A 10 33.31 -7.19 -9.61
N PHE A 11 32.45 -6.23 -9.29
CA PHE A 11 31.89 -5.87 -7.97
C PHE A 11 30.96 -4.68 -8.29
N ALA A 12 29.64 -4.83 -8.47
CA ALA A 12 28.67 -5.32 -7.49
C ALA A 12 28.97 -4.74 -6.09
N SER A 13 28.58 -3.48 -5.90
CA SER A 13 28.17 -2.87 -4.63
C SER A 13 27.33 -1.66 -5.07
N ALA A 14 26.01 -1.64 -4.93
CA ALA A 14 25.28 -1.54 -3.68
C ALA A 14 25.85 -0.42 -2.81
N GLU A 15 24.97 0.51 -2.43
CA GLU A 15 25.21 1.69 -1.60
C GLU A 15 25.76 2.91 -2.35
N GLU A 16 24.85 3.70 -2.92
CA GLU A 16 24.65 5.11 -2.56
C GLU A 16 23.66 5.73 -3.54
N LEU A 17 22.42 5.95 -3.10
CA LEU A 17 21.83 7.29 -3.22
C LEU A 17 20.58 7.43 -2.34
N VAL A 18 20.80 8.10 -1.21
CA VAL A 18 19.95 9.18 -0.71
C VAL A 18 18.57 8.78 -0.22
N VAL A 19 18.57 8.30 1.03
CA VAL A 19 17.49 8.51 1.99
C VAL A 19 17.38 10.03 2.24
N LEU A 20 16.59 10.72 1.41
CA LEU A 20 16.09 12.06 1.75
C LEU A 20 15.01 11.91 2.82
N SER A 21 15.45 12.06 4.06
CA SER A 21 14.74 12.70 5.17
C SER A 21 13.26 13.03 4.93
N ALA A 22 12.37 12.14 5.35
CA ALA A 22 11.19 12.55 6.09
C ALA A 22 11.45 12.16 7.55
N PRO A 23 11.26 13.04 8.55
CA PRO A 23 11.17 12.60 9.93
C PRO A 23 9.84 11.87 10.07
N SER A 24 9.82 10.60 9.64
CA SER A 24 8.79 9.67 10.06
C SER A 24 9.00 9.45 11.56
N VAL A 25 8.33 10.25 12.38
CA VAL A 25 7.93 9.84 13.74
C VAL A 25 6.83 8.78 13.57
N PHE A 26 7.17 7.69 12.92
CA PHE A 26 6.66 6.40 13.33
C PHE A 26 7.69 5.91 14.32
N PRO A 27 7.32 5.67 15.59
CA PRO A 27 8.25 5.02 16.50
C PRO A 27 8.73 3.74 15.82
N ALA A 28 10.05 3.63 15.61
CA ALA A 28 10.65 2.36 15.28
C ALA A 28 10.10 1.33 16.29
N PRO A 29 9.64 0.16 15.83
CA PRO A 29 9.20 -0.87 16.77
C PRO A 29 10.34 -1.10 17.75
N SER A 30 10.06 -0.86 19.04
CA SER A 30 11.01 -1.00 20.14
C SER A 30 11.75 -2.33 20.00
N GLU A 31 13.09 -2.29 20.05
CA GLU A 31 13.93 -3.49 20.06
C GLU A 31 13.43 -4.46 21.14
N GLY A 32 12.77 -5.54 20.71
CA GLY A 32 12.10 -6.49 21.59
C GLY A 32 10.65 -6.83 21.22
N ALA A 33 10.03 -6.12 20.27
CA ALA A 33 8.81 -6.64 19.66
C ALA A 33 9.18 -7.88 18.82
N PRO A 34 8.57 -9.07 19.06
CA PRO A 34 8.77 -10.19 18.17
C PRO A 34 8.43 -9.73 16.75
N VAL A 35 9.26 -10.09 15.78
CA VAL A 35 8.95 -10.01 14.35
C VAL A 35 7.81 -10.99 14.11
N LEU A 36 6.62 -10.67 14.64
CA LEU A 36 5.40 -11.40 14.38
C LEU A 36 5.20 -11.23 12.88
N ALA A 37 5.32 -12.34 12.17
CA ALA A 37 4.76 -12.51 10.84
C ALA A 37 3.46 -11.71 10.78
N ALA A 38 3.25 -10.94 9.70
CA ALA A 38 1.98 -10.25 9.48
C ALA A 38 0.85 -11.19 9.92
N PRO A 39 -0.12 -10.72 10.72
CA PRO A 39 -1.01 -11.67 11.36
C PRO A 39 -1.82 -12.33 10.25
N LEU A 40 -1.73 -13.66 10.17
CA LEU A 40 -2.88 -14.43 9.70
C LEU A 40 -4.10 -13.85 10.44
N HIS A 41 -5.23 -13.61 9.77
CA HIS A 41 -6.37 -12.87 10.32
C HIS A 41 -6.19 -11.33 10.41
N TYR A 42 -5.46 -10.70 9.49
CA TYR A 42 -5.35 -9.24 9.41
C TYR A 42 -6.71 -8.54 9.44
N HIS A 43 -7.70 -9.06 8.71
CA HIS A 43 -9.02 -8.45 8.62
C HIS A 43 -9.71 -8.41 9.98
N GLU A 44 -9.62 -9.47 10.78
CA GLU A 44 -10.25 -9.54 12.09
C GLU A 44 -9.50 -8.73 13.15
N GLN A 45 -8.17 -8.83 13.17
CA GLN A 45 -7.34 -8.23 14.23
C GLN A 45 -7.10 -6.74 14.02
N VAL A 46 -7.01 -6.29 12.77
CA VAL A 46 -6.59 -4.92 12.43
C VAL A 46 -7.62 -4.26 11.53
N GLY A 47 -7.96 -4.88 10.40
CA GLY A 47 -8.72 -4.23 9.34
C GLY A 47 -10.13 -3.80 9.73
N VAL A 48 -10.92 -4.67 10.34
CA VAL A 48 -12.29 -4.40 10.82
C VAL A 48 -12.32 -3.44 12.01
N PRO A 49 -11.53 -3.64 13.09
CA PRO A 49 -11.53 -2.68 14.21
C PRO A 49 -11.02 -1.30 13.78
N GLU A 50 -10.04 -1.22 12.89
CA GLU A 50 -9.55 0.06 12.35
C GLU A 50 -10.59 0.76 11.48
N ALA A 51 -11.37 0.00 10.70
CA ALA A 51 -12.49 0.55 9.94
C ALA A 51 -13.52 1.24 10.85
N ALA A 52 -13.87 0.60 11.97
CA ALA A 52 -14.77 1.17 12.97
C ALA A 52 -14.15 2.42 13.63
N ARG A 53 -12.87 2.34 14.03
CA ARG A 53 -12.15 3.46 14.65
C ARG A 53 -12.11 4.69 13.75
N ILE A 54 -11.79 4.51 12.46
CA ILE A 54 -11.73 5.62 11.49
C ILE A 54 -13.14 6.18 11.22
N ARG A 55 -14.18 5.33 11.10
CA ARG A 55 -15.57 5.81 10.98
C ARG A 55 -15.99 6.68 12.15
N ASP A 56 -15.69 6.24 13.35
CA ASP A 56 -16.04 6.97 14.57
C ASP A 56 -15.29 8.30 14.64
N GLU A 57 -14.01 8.31 14.27
CA GLU A 57 -13.20 9.53 14.26
C GLU A 57 -13.64 10.51 13.16
N GLU A 58 -13.98 10.03 11.97
CA GLU A 58 -14.54 10.88 10.90
C GLU A 58 -15.90 11.48 11.27
N SER A 59 -16.70 10.77 12.06
CA SER A 59 -17.98 11.29 12.57
C SER A 59 -17.78 12.41 13.61
N ARG A 60 -16.61 12.47 14.25
CA ARG A 60 -16.25 13.50 15.20
C ARG A 60 -15.73 14.73 14.45
N VAL A 61 -16.49 15.82 14.53
CA VAL A 61 -16.21 17.12 13.88
C VAL A 61 -14.83 17.71 14.24
N MET A 62 -14.19 17.21 15.31
CA MET A 62 -12.87 17.63 15.81
C MET A 62 -12.00 16.40 16.17
N GLY A 63 -11.96 15.40 15.29
CA GLY A 63 -11.11 14.23 15.48
C GLY A 63 -9.65 14.51 15.13
N ARG A 64 -8.76 14.51 16.12
CA ARG A 64 -7.30 14.49 15.92
C ARG A 64 -6.77 13.19 16.47
N VAL A 65 -6.08 12.41 15.63
CA VAL A 65 -5.32 11.25 16.06
C VAL A 65 -4.28 11.70 17.10
N ALA A 66 -4.34 11.15 18.31
CA ALA A 66 -3.45 11.53 19.41
C ALA A 66 -1.97 11.37 19.01
N GLY A 67 -1.20 12.46 19.09
CA GLY A 67 0.23 12.48 18.78
C GLY A 67 0.61 12.85 17.33
N GLY A 68 -0.33 12.87 16.38
CA GLY A 68 -0.07 13.21 14.97
C GLY A 68 -0.40 14.65 14.59
N LEU A 69 0.18 15.15 13.49
CA LEU A 69 -0.36 16.29 12.73
C LEU A 69 -1.32 15.72 11.68
N GLY A 70 -2.48 16.34 11.50
CA GLY A 70 -3.41 15.91 10.45
C GLY A 70 -2.78 16.12 9.07
N SER A 71 -2.89 15.14 8.19
CA SER A 71 -2.40 15.29 6.81
C SER A 71 -3.18 16.37 6.09
N TYR A 72 -2.48 17.16 5.28
CA TYR A 72 -3.11 18.15 4.42
C TYR A 72 -3.66 17.47 3.16
N LEU A 73 -4.72 18.05 2.61
CA LEU A 73 -5.31 17.56 1.38
C LEU A 73 -4.31 17.74 0.23
N GLY A 74 -3.89 16.62 -0.39
CA GLY A 74 -2.85 16.62 -1.41
C GLY A 74 -1.41 16.42 -0.91
N GLU A 75 -1.19 16.17 0.38
CA GLU A 75 0.14 15.84 0.91
C GLU A 75 0.63 14.47 0.41
N HIS A 76 -0.28 13.50 0.34
CA HIS A 76 -0.02 12.14 -0.15
C HIS A 76 -0.83 11.84 -1.41
N LYS A 77 -0.42 12.44 -2.52
CA LYS A 77 -1.13 12.39 -3.81
C LYS A 77 -1.21 10.99 -4.45
N PHE A 78 -0.29 10.11 -4.08
CA PHE A 78 -0.25 8.72 -4.56
C PHE A 78 -0.94 7.74 -3.61
N PHE A 79 -1.32 8.17 -2.40
CA PHE A 79 -1.93 7.26 -1.42
C PHE A 79 -3.37 6.93 -1.81
N ALA A 80 -3.70 5.65 -1.76
CA ALA A 80 -5.03 5.12 -1.99
C ALA A 80 -5.53 4.43 -0.72
N GLY A 81 -6.59 4.96 -0.12
CA GLY A 81 -7.31 4.27 0.94
C GLY A 81 -8.19 3.19 0.33
N LEU A 82 -8.14 1.96 0.85
CA LEU A 82 -8.97 0.85 0.38
C LEU A 82 -10.02 0.52 1.43
N VAL A 83 -11.29 0.55 1.02
CA VAL A 83 -12.42 0.04 1.81
C VAL A 83 -12.81 -1.31 1.22
N ILE A 84 -12.72 -2.34 2.04
CA ILE A 84 -12.86 -3.73 1.64
C ILE A 84 -14.15 -4.28 2.25
N SER A 85 -15.05 -4.75 1.40
CA SER A 85 -16.20 -5.53 1.84
C SER A 85 -15.80 -7.00 1.89
N LEU A 86 -15.96 -7.63 3.04
CA LEU A 86 -15.65 -9.04 3.25
C LEU A 86 -16.87 -9.92 2.94
N THR A 87 -16.63 -11.19 2.63
CA THR A 87 -17.71 -12.18 2.38
C THR A 87 -18.62 -12.43 3.59
N ASN A 88 -18.14 -12.14 4.81
CA ASN A 88 -18.93 -12.23 6.04
C ASN A 88 -19.81 -10.98 6.30
N GLY A 89 -19.82 -10.00 5.40
CA GLY A 89 -20.58 -8.76 5.52
C GLY A 89 -19.91 -7.65 6.33
N GLN A 90 -18.74 -7.90 6.92
CA GLN A 90 -17.96 -6.87 7.62
C GLN A 90 -17.20 -5.98 6.63
N THR A 91 -16.85 -4.79 7.08
CA THR A 91 -16.00 -3.85 6.34
C THR A 91 -14.62 -3.80 6.97
N SER A 92 -13.59 -4.09 6.18
CA SER A 92 -12.19 -3.92 6.55
C SER A 92 -11.60 -2.73 5.80
N VAL A 93 -10.46 -2.22 6.28
CA VAL A 93 -9.67 -1.21 5.58
C VAL A 93 -8.28 -1.72 5.27
N CYS A 94 -7.69 -1.18 4.20
CA CYS A 94 -6.29 -1.38 3.83
C CYS A 94 -5.73 -0.10 3.18
N GLY A 95 -4.42 -0.08 3.00
CA GLY A 95 -3.73 0.93 2.17
C GLY A 95 -3.41 0.42 0.77
N GLY A 96 -3.11 1.36 -0.12
CA GLY A 96 -2.60 1.13 -1.44
C GLY A 96 -1.92 2.37 -2.01
N SER A 97 -1.32 2.22 -3.17
CA SER A 97 -0.63 3.30 -3.88
C SER A 97 -1.05 3.34 -5.35
N LEU A 98 -1.39 4.52 -5.84
CA LEU A 98 -1.73 4.73 -7.25
C LEU A 98 -0.45 4.66 -8.09
N ILE A 99 -0.37 3.67 -8.98
CA ILE A 99 0.82 3.44 -9.82
C ILE A 99 0.60 3.89 -11.26
N SER A 100 -0.67 3.96 -11.67
CA SER A 100 -1.11 4.48 -12.95
C SER A 100 -2.54 4.99 -12.81
N SER A 101 -3.03 5.76 -13.78
CA SER A 101 -4.38 6.29 -13.81
C SER A 101 -5.49 5.21 -13.81
N ASN A 102 -5.14 3.93 -13.97
CA ASN A 102 -6.08 2.80 -13.93
C ASN A 102 -5.62 1.63 -13.03
N ARG A 103 -4.54 1.80 -12.25
CA ARG A 103 -3.98 0.72 -11.45
C ARG A 103 -3.55 1.21 -10.06
N VAL A 104 -3.89 0.44 -9.04
CA VAL A 104 -3.51 0.67 -7.65
C VAL A 104 -2.76 -0.56 -7.13
N LEU A 105 -1.58 -0.35 -6.56
CA LEU A 105 -0.79 -1.38 -5.89
C LEU A 105 -1.27 -1.55 -4.45
N THR A 106 -1.41 -2.79 -4.00
CA THR A 106 -1.73 -3.12 -2.61
C THR A 106 -1.11 -4.46 -2.21
N ALA A 107 -1.33 -4.87 -0.97
CA ALA A 107 -0.95 -6.19 -0.47
C ALA A 107 -1.96 -7.26 -0.89
N ALA A 108 -1.49 -8.45 -1.25
CA ALA A 108 -2.34 -9.61 -1.51
C ALA A 108 -3.16 -10.04 -0.28
N THR A 109 -2.61 -9.85 0.92
CA THR A 109 -3.30 -10.11 2.19
C THR A 109 -4.57 -9.27 2.35
N CYS A 110 -4.65 -8.10 1.71
CA CYS A 110 -5.88 -7.29 1.72
C CYS A 110 -7.02 -7.93 0.92
N TRP A 111 -6.70 -8.82 -0.03
CA TRP A 111 -7.68 -9.61 -0.76
C TRP A 111 -8.06 -10.88 0.00
N PHE A 112 -7.06 -11.57 0.54
CA PHE A 112 -7.24 -12.80 1.30
C PHE A 112 -6.16 -12.93 2.36
N ASP A 113 -6.57 -12.99 3.62
CA ASP A 113 -5.66 -13.07 4.78
C ASP A 113 -5.51 -14.50 5.34
N GLY A 114 -5.94 -15.51 4.57
CA GLY A 114 -5.99 -16.91 5.00
C GLY A 114 -7.32 -17.32 5.64
N GLN A 115 -8.20 -16.37 5.97
CA GLN A 115 -9.44 -16.63 6.69
C GLN A 115 -10.62 -15.90 6.05
N TYR A 116 -10.49 -14.59 5.88
CA TYR A 116 -11.49 -13.76 5.25
C TYR A 116 -11.09 -13.39 3.83
N GLN A 117 -12.09 -13.45 2.96
CA GLN A 117 -11.97 -13.13 1.55
C GLN A 117 -12.70 -11.82 1.29
N ALA A 118 -12.06 -10.90 0.57
CA ALA A 118 -12.70 -9.71 0.04
C ALA A 118 -13.68 -10.09 -1.07
N SER A 119 -14.89 -9.52 -1.02
CA SER A 119 -15.93 -9.63 -2.06
C SER A 119 -15.90 -8.43 -2.99
N ALA A 120 -15.62 -7.24 -2.47
CA ALA A 120 -15.50 -6.01 -3.23
C ALA A 120 -14.48 -5.07 -2.57
N MET A 121 -13.79 -4.28 -3.41
CA MET A 121 -12.84 -3.27 -2.97
C MET A 121 -13.20 -1.92 -3.58
N LEU A 122 -13.19 -0.89 -2.74
CA LEU A 122 -13.39 0.50 -3.13
C LEU A 122 -12.10 1.27 -2.84
N ALA A 123 -11.49 1.81 -3.88
CA ALA A 123 -10.36 2.71 -3.77
C ALA A 123 -10.85 4.14 -3.55
N VAL A 124 -10.29 4.80 -2.55
CA VAL A 124 -10.56 6.19 -2.17
C VAL A 124 -9.27 6.97 -2.39
N LEU A 125 -9.32 7.91 -3.34
CA LEU A 125 -8.17 8.66 -3.82
C LEU A 125 -8.37 10.16 -3.53
N GLY A 126 -7.27 10.86 -3.24
CA GLY A 126 -7.27 12.33 -3.13
C GLY A 126 -8.10 12.87 -1.96
N SER A 127 -8.18 12.12 -0.87
CA SER A 127 -8.94 12.46 0.32
C SER A 127 -8.13 12.21 1.58
N VAL A 128 -8.37 13.03 2.59
CA VAL A 128 -7.88 12.83 3.97
C VAL A 128 -8.85 12.01 4.81
N ARG A 129 -10.02 11.66 4.24
CA ARG A 129 -11.09 10.87 4.85
C ARG A 129 -11.36 9.63 3.99
N LEU A 130 -11.53 8.49 4.64
CA LEU A 130 -11.73 7.18 4.04
C LEU A 130 -13.23 6.87 3.82
N PHE A 131 -14.09 7.25 4.76
CA PHE A 131 -15.53 6.98 4.69
C PHE A 131 -16.35 8.12 4.09
N SER A 132 -15.76 9.31 3.95
CA SER A 132 -16.41 10.49 3.36
C SER A 132 -15.51 11.25 2.39
N GLY A 133 -16.11 11.87 1.36
CA GLY A 133 -15.39 12.66 0.36
C GLY A 133 -14.50 11.83 -0.59
N GLY A 134 -13.59 12.53 -1.26
CA GLY A 134 -12.63 11.94 -2.20
C GLY A 134 -13.20 11.46 -3.53
N THR A 135 -12.30 10.96 -4.37
CA THR A 135 -12.67 10.19 -5.56
C THR A 135 -12.79 8.73 -5.18
N ARG A 136 -14.00 8.18 -5.26
CA ARG A 136 -14.31 6.80 -4.85
C ARG A 136 -14.53 5.95 -6.09
N VAL A 137 -13.67 4.98 -6.31
CA VAL A 137 -13.68 4.12 -7.49
C VAL A 137 -13.71 2.66 -7.06
N SER A 138 -14.72 1.93 -7.52
CA SER A 138 -14.81 0.49 -7.29
C SER A 138 -13.80 -0.22 -8.19
N ALA A 139 -13.07 -1.18 -7.62
CA ALA A 139 -12.14 -2.00 -8.38
C ALA A 139 -12.91 -2.89 -9.35
N ALA A 140 -12.51 -2.88 -10.61
CA ALA A 140 -13.09 -3.73 -11.66
C ALA A 140 -12.57 -5.17 -11.55
N SER A 141 -11.28 -5.33 -11.22
CA SER A 141 -10.67 -6.62 -10.98
C SER A 141 -9.42 -6.48 -10.12
N ILE A 142 -8.94 -7.61 -9.62
CA ILE A 142 -7.70 -7.71 -8.84
C ILE A 142 -6.81 -8.80 -9.40
N ALA A 143 -5.55 -8.45 -9.61
CA ALA A 143 -4.48 -9.38 -10.00
C ALA A 143 -3.59 -9.62 -8.78
N VAL A 144 -3.76 -10.77 -8.15
CA VAL A 144 -2.93 -11.22 -7.02
C VAL A 144 -1.68 -11.92 -7.56
N HIS A 145 -0.54 -11.76 -6.90
CA HIS A 145 0.67 -12.47 -7.29
C HIS A 145 0.44 -14.00 -7.31
N PRO A 146 0.79 -14.72 -8.41
CA PRO A 146 0.48 -16.15 -8.54
C PRO A 146 1.24 -17.03 -7.53
N ARG A 147 2.35 -16.52 -6.99
CA ARG A 147 3.13 -17.17 -5.92
C ARG A 147 2.86 -16.57 -4.53
N PHE A 148 1.73 -15.90 -4.35
CA PHE A 148 1.34 -15.40 -3.04
C PHE A 148 1.08 -16.57 -2.10
N ASN A 149 1.75 -16.56 -0.94
CA ASN A 149 1.52 -17.53 0.12
C ASN A 149 1.07 -16.79 1.39
N TYR A 150 -0.18 -16.97 1.78
CA TYR A 150 -0.75 -16.30 2.96
C TYR A 150 -0.16 -16.79 4.30
N TYR A 151 0.44 -17.99 4.32
CA TYR A 151 1.03 -18.55 5.54
C TYR A 151 2.43 -18.00 5.80
N PHE A 152 3.23 -17.80 4.75
CA PHE A 152 4.60 -17.29 4.83
C PHE A 152 4.75 -15.83 4.41
N PHE A 153 3.66 -15.19 3.96
CA PHE A 153 3.63 -13.82 3.41
C PHE A 153 4.60 -13.60 2.23
N GLU A 154 4.99 -14.68 1.57
CA GLU A 154 5.82 -14.61 0.37
C GLU A 154 5.03 -13.99 -0.77
N ASN A 155 5.67 -13.07 -1.50
CA ASN A 155 5.07 -12.37 -2.63
C ASN A 155 3.71 -11.72 -2.29
N ASN A 156 3.65 -11.05 -1.14
CA ASN A 156 2.45 -10.34 -0.68
C ASN A 156 2.17 -9.08 -1.50
N LEU A 157 1.71 -9.27 -2.73
CA LEU A 157 1.51 -8.20 -3.70
C LEU A 157 0.27 -8.44 -4.55
N ALA A 158 -0.54 -7.40 -4.73
CA ALA A 158 -1.67 -7.41 -5.64
C ALA A 158 -1.83 -6.06 -6.35
N VAL A 159 -2.37 -6.10 -7.56
CA VAL A 159 -2.71 -4.91 -8.35
C VAL A 159 -4.22 -4.87 -8.53
N LEU A 160 -4.85 -3.79 -8.08
CA LEU A 160 -6.24 -3.49 -8.35
C LEU A 160 -6.33 -2.74 -9.68
N ASN A 161 -7.15 -3.26 -10.58
CA ASN A 161 -7.54 -2.57 -11.79
C ASN A 161 -8.77 -1.71 -11.46
N ILE A 162 -8.62 -0.40 -11.57
CA ILE A 162 -9.68 0.58 -11.34
C ILE A 162 -10.06 1.23 -12.68
N PRO A 163 -11.30 1.74 -12.82
CA PRO A 163 -11.64 2.56 -13.98
C PRO A 163 -10.70 3.78 -14.04
N TYR A 164 -10.49 4.29 -15.26
CA TYR A 164 -9.58 5.41 -15.48
C TYR A 164 -9.96 6.61 -14.62
N VAL A 165 -9.04 7.01 -13.75
CA VAL A 165 -9.12 8.23 -12.94
C VAL A 165 -8.20 9.28 -13.53
N SER A 166 -8.78 10.39 -13.94
CA SER A 166 -8.00 11.52 -14.45
C SER A 166 -7.12 12.07 -13.33
N SER A 167 -5.80 12.04 -13.54
CA SER A 167 -4.80 12.63 -12.63
C SER A 167 -4.71 14.16 -12.78
N THR A 168 -5.71 14.80 -13.40
CA THR A 168 -5.75 16.25 -13.63
C THR A 168 -6.12 17.02 -12.35
N SER A 169 -6.54 16.34 -11.28
CA SER A 169 -6.73 16.96 -9.98
C SER A 169 -5.38 17.22 -9.30
N GLU A 170 -5.18 18.42 -8.75
CA GLU A 170 -3.96 18.83 -8.02
C GLU A 170 -3.58 17.88 -6.86
N TYR A 171 -4.53 17.05 -6.43
CA TYR A 171 -4.45 16.14 -5.29
C TYR A 171 -4.20 14.68 -5.66
N LEU A 172 -4.08 14.35 -6.96
CA LEU A 172 -3.85 12.99 -7.46
C LEU A 172 -2.62 12.93 -8.35
N SER A 173 -1.67 12.09 -7.99
CA SER A 173 -0.52 11.78 -8.84
C SER A 173 -0.11 10.34 -8.65
N SER A 174 0.19 9.65 -9.74
CA SER A 174 0.78 8.31 -9.68
C SER A 174 2.23 8.40 -9.18
N ILE A 175 2.68 7.42 -8.41
CA ILE A 175 4.10 7.30 -8.05
C ILE A 175 4.93 7.04 -9.31
N SER A 176 6.14 7.60 -9.36
CA SER A 176 7.00 7.43 -10.51
C SER A 176 7.42 5.98 -10.66
N GLN A 177 7.51 5.50 -11.91
CA GLN A 177 7.81 4.10 -12.17
C GLN A 177 9.26 3.72 -11.82
N CYS A 178 10.19 4.70 -11.79
CA CYS A 178 11.55 4.49 -11.30
C CYS A 178 11.60 4.11 -9.81
N ASP A 179 10.64 4.57 -9.00
CA ASP A 179 10.60 4.26 -7.57
C ASP A 179 10.00 2.87 -7.29
N LEU A 180 9.15 2.36 -8.20
CA LEU A 180 8.44 1.08 -8.04
C LEU A 180 9.10 -0.13 -8.73
N VAL A 181 9.81 0.08 -9.83
CA VAL A 181 10.35 -1.00 -10.69
C VAL A 181 11.62 -1.64 -10.10
N SER A 182 12.06 -1.21 -8.92
CA SER A 182 13.17 -1.85 -8.19
C SER A 182 12.87 -3.30 -7.79
N SER A 183 11.61 -3.76 -7.82
CA SER A 183 11.27 -5.18 -7.60
C SER A 183 10.72 -5.86 -8.85
N ALA A 184 11.38 -6.95 -9.27
CA ALA A 184 11.00 -7.76 -10.43
C ALA A 184 9.57 -8.32 -10.32
N SER A 185 9.11 -8.60 -9.10
CA SER A 185 7.77 -9.13 -8.81
C SER A 185 6.66 -8.09 -9.02
N VAL A 186 6.95 -6.80 -8.83
CA VAL A 186 6.00 -5.71 -9.14
C VAL A 186 5.89 -5.51 -10.65
N SER A 187 7.04 -5.53 -11.34
CA SER A 187 7.08 -5.40 -12.80
C SER A 187 6.29 -6.51 -13.50
N SER A 188 6.46 -7.77 -13.09
CA SER A 188 5.77 -8.91 -13.73
C SER A 188 4.24 -8.89 -13.59
N LEU A 189 3.70 -8.27 -12.53
CA LEU A 189 2.25 -8.09 -12.33
C LEU A 189 1.68 -6.84 -13.01
N ILE A 190 2.49 -5.81 -13.21
CA ILE A 190 2.05 -4.60 -13.91
C ILE A 190 2.02 -4.84 -15.43
N TYR A 191 2.94 -5.65 -15.95
CA TYR A 191 3.12 -5.84 -17.40
C TYR A 191 2.57 -7.14 -17.99
N ASN A 192 1.93 -8.02 -17.18
CA ASN A 192 1.02 -9.06 -17.68
C ASN A 192 -0.43 -8.55 -17.70
#